data_AF-E3T6G0-F1
#
_entry.id   AF-E3T6G0-F1
#
_cell.length_a   1.000
_cell.length_b   1.000
_cell.length_c   1.000
_cell.angle_alpha   90.00
_cell.angle_beta   90.00
_cell.angle_gamma   90.00
#
_symmetry.space_group_name_H-M   'P 1'
#
loop_
_entity.id
_entity.type
_entity.pdbx_description
1 polymer ?
#
loop_
_entity_poly.entity_id
_entity_poly.type
_entity_poly.pdbx_seq_one_letter_code
_entity_poly.pdbx_strand_id
1 'polypeptide(L)'
;MNPQFLAIAKDPAIIPGVYHYCDEWCDYCALTTRCLEYRCTTEFRRQQRRSPGDPTFLSTEEAIAFTREVAAAEGTRTDGLDALLARPRALSNPAASHPLARMAWEYAIGASELMMPAWIEILKNCEGLGSSAPGPGPDEIVMWYHLRIYMKIFRALAAPASGAGDASGTGEAVGCAKLALVSVQRSRSALRLLRSAGNGAAVDALIARLDALESGLDAHFPEARAFVRVGLDCAVA
;
A
#
# COMPACT_ATOMS: atom_id res chain seq x y z
N MET A 1 -3.94 21.58 16.10
CA MET A 1 -4.22 21.43 14.66
C MET A 1 -3.21 22.28 13.89
N ASN A 2 -2.42 21.65 13.01
CA ASN A 2 -1.38 22.31 12.23
C ASN A 2 -2.01 23.23 11.16
N PRO A 3 -1.77 24.57 11.19
CA PRO A 3 -2.44 25.49 10.28
C PRO A 3 -2.07 25.26 8.81
N GLN A 4 -0.89 24.71 8.54
CA GLN A 4 -0.46 24.42 7.17
C GLN A 4 -1.18 23.19 6.61
N PHE A 5 -1.40 22.16 7.42
CA PHE A 5 -2.19 21.00 6.99
C PHE A 5 -3.64 21.39 6.72
N LEU A 6 -4.22 22.27 7.55
CA LEU A 6 -5.56 22.80 7.29
C LEU A 6 -5.61 23.61 5.98
N ALA A 7 -4.57 24.38 5.67
CA ALA A 7 -4.50 25.12 4.41
C ALA A 7 -4.40 24.16 3.20
N ILE A 8 -3.62 23.08 3.31
CA ILE A 8 -3.55 22.03 2.27
C ILE A 8 -4.92 21.35 2.13
N ALA A 9 -5.56 20.94 3.22
CA ALA A 9 -6.86 20.27 3.19
C ALA A 9 -7.99 21.14 2.58
N LYS A 10 -7.89 22.47 2.70
CA LYS A 10 -8.84 23.42 2.11
C LYS A 10 -8.54 23.77 0.64
N ASP A 11 -7.43 23.31 0.09
CA ASP A 11 -7.09 23.56 -1.30
C ASP A 11 -8.06 22.79 -2.22
N PRO A 12 -8.83 23.48 -3.08
CA PRO A 12 -9.85 22.85 -3.92
C PRO A 12 -9.27 21.88 -4.96
N ALA A 13 -7.95 21.91 -5.23
CA ALA A 13 -7.30 20.95 -6.12
C ALA A 13 -7.13 19.56 -5.49
N ILE A 14 -7.23 19.44 -4.15
CA ILE A 14 -7.15 18.16 -3.44
C ILE A 14 -8.31 17.27 -3.87
N ILE A 15 -7.99 16.00 -4.13
CA ILE A 15 -8.99 14.94 -4.29
C ILE A 15 -9.14 14.26 -2.91
N PRO A 16 -10.27 14.46 -2.19
CA PRO A 16 -10.46 13.84 -0.88
C PRO A 16 -10.35 12.31 -0.96
N GLY A 17 -9.62 11.72 -0.02
CA GLY A 17 -9.47 10.27 0.10
C GLY A 17 -8.71 9.55 -1.02
N VAL A 18 -8.07 10.25 -1.97
CA VAL A 18 -7.27 9.64 -3.06
C VAL A 18 -6.18 8.68 -2.56
N TYR A 19 -5.70 8.90 -1.32
CA TYR A 19 -4.64 8.13 -0.69
C TYR A 19 -5.12 6.86 0.03
N HIS A 20 -6.42 6.72 0.33
CA HIS A 20 -6.93 5.61 1.16
C HIS A 20 -6.64 4.22 0.58
N TYR A 21 -6.73 4.10 -0.75
CA TYR A 21 -6.52 2.84 -1.47
C TYR A 21 -5.47 2.97 -2.58
N CYS A 22 -4.47 3.84 -2.37
CA CYS A 22 -3.30 3.94 -3.23
C CYS A 22 -2.24 2.86 -2.91
N ASP A 23 -1.30 2.64 -3.83
CA ASP A 23 -0.18 1.72 -3.64
C ASP A 23 1.02 2.35 -2.92
N GLU A 24 0.87 3.60 -2.47
CA GLU A 24 1.87 4.40 -1.75
C GLU A 24 3.16 4.63 -2.56
N TRP A 25 3.13 4.45 -3.89
CA TRP A 25 4.30 4.63 -4.75
C TRP A 25 4.42 6.06 -5.26
N CYS A 26 4.68 6.98 -4.34
CA CYS A 26 4.62 8.42 -4.60
C CYS A 26 5.59 8.90 -5.69
N ASP A 27 6.76 8.26 -5.84
CA ASP A 27 7.78 8.62 -6.85
C ASP A 27 7.26 8.53 -8.30
N TYR A 28 6.28 7.65 -8.55
CA TYR A 28 5.66 7.47 -9.87
C TYR A 28 4.19 7.92 -9.88
N CYS A 29 3.72 8.59 -8.83
CA CYS A 29 2.32 8.97 -8.70
C CYS A 29 2.04 10.34 -9.33
N ALA A 30 1.22 10.34 -10.39
CA ALA A 30 0.79 11.56 -11.09
C ALA A 30 -0.15 12.46 -10.26
N LEU A 31 -0.63 11.99 -9.11
CA LEU A 31 -1.60 12.69 -8.25
C LEU A 31 -0.98 13.31 -6.99
N THR A 32 0.35 13.31 -6.86
CA THR A 32 1.05 13.85 -5.69
C THR A 32 0.65 15.30 -5.37
N THR A 33 0.44 16.14 -6.37
CA THR A 33 0.00 17.54 -6.20
C THR A 33 -1.46 17.69 -5.75
N ARG A 34 -2.27 16.63 -5.92
CA ARG A 34 -3.69 16.57 -5.54
C ARG A 34 -3.95 15.64 -4.36
N CYS A 35 -2.90 15.09 -3.75
CA CYS A 35 -2.97 14.14 -2.65
C CYS A 35 -2.71 14.84 -1.32
N LEU A 36 -3.72 14.83 -0.43
CA LEU A 36 -3.62 15.43 0.90
C LEU A 36 -2.47 14.82 1.71
N GLU A 37 -2.45 13.49 1.82
CA GLU A 37 -1.43 12.75 2.58
C GLU A 37 -0.02 13.09 2.09
N TYR A 38 0.24 13.03 0.78
CA TYR A 38 1.56 13.34 0.23
C TYR A 38 2.00 14.78 0.52
N ARG A 39 1.10 15.75 0.35
CA ARG A 39 1.40 17.17 0.60
C ARG A 39 1.65 17.43 2.08
N CYS A 40 0.83 16.85 2.97
CA CYS A 40 1.04 16.93 4.42
C CYS A 40 2.34 16.25 4.84
N THR A 41 2.67 15.07 4.29
CA THR A 41 3.95 14.39 4.54
C THR A 41 5.13 15.22 4.06
N THR A 42 5.05 15.82 2.87
CA THR A 42 6.11 16.69 2.33
C THR A 42 6.33 17.91 3.22
N GLU A 43 5.23 18.54 3.65
CA GLU A 43 5.29 19.69 4.56
C GLU A 43 5.83 19.30 5.93
N PHE A 44 5.40 18.16 6.48
CA PHE A 44 5.94 17.62 7.73
C PHE A 44 7.45 17.39 7.64
N ARG A 45 7.91 16.72 6.58
CA ARG A 45 9.34 16.47 6.34
C ARG A 45 10.11 17.78 6.25
N ARG A 46 9.55 18.81 5.61
CA ARG A 46 10.13 20.16 5.53
C ARG A 46 10.26 20.80 6.91
N GLN A 47 9.21 20.75 7.74
CA GLN A 47 9.21 21.28 9.12
C GLN A 47 10.24 20.57 10.00
N GLN A 48 10.36 19.24 9.84
CA GLN A 48 11.31 18.40 10.56
C GLN A 48 12.71 18.37 9.90
N ARG A 49 12.94 19.15 8.83
CA ARG A 49 14.21 19.25 8.09
C ARG A 49 14.77 17.89 7.63
N ARG A 50 13.90 17.01 7.14
CA ARG A 50 14.24 15.67 6.63
C ARG A 50 14.81 15.75 5.22
N SER A 51 15.93 15.10 4.99
CA SER A 51 16.51 14.85 3.66
C SER A 51 15.81 13.67 2.97
N PRO A 52 15.89 13.49 1.64
CA PRO A 52 15.20 12.40 0.93
C PRO A 52 15.45 10.99 1.48
N GLY A 53 16.66 10.71 1.99
CA GLY A 53 17.02 9.40 2.58
C GLY A 53 16.56 9.20 4.02
N ASP A 54 16.07 10.24 4.70
CA ASP A 54 15.66 10.13 6.09
C ASP A 54 14.29 9.43 6.21
N PRO A 55 14.06 8.64 7.27
CA PRO A 55 12.72 8.16 7.58
C PRO A 55 11.79 9.35 7.82
N THR A 56 10.54 9.23 7.39
CA THR A 56 9.53 10.28 7.62
C THR A 56 9.30 10.48 9.11
N PHE A 57 9.19 9.38 9.88
CA PHE A 57 8.98 9.38 11.32
C PHE A 57 10.12 8.63 12.02
N LEU A 58 10.61 9.16 13.13
CA LEU A 58 11.63 8.56 13.98
C LEU A 58 11.04 7.66 15.07
N SER A 59 9.76 7.82 15.39
CA SER A 59 9.07 6.99 16.37
C SER A 59 7.62 6.75 15.99
N THR A 60 7.03 5.73 16.60
CA THR A 60 5.61 5.43 16.46
C THR A 60 4.75 6.57 17.01
N GLU A 61 5.16 7.22 18.08
CA GLU A 61 4.46 8.38 18.66
C GLU A 61 4.44 9.57 17.70
N GLU A 62 5.54 9.82 16.98
CA GLU A 62 5.59 10.86 15.94
C GLU A 62 4.63 10.53 14.78
N ALA A 63 4.60 9.28 14.34
CA ALA A 63 3.65 8.82 13.31
C ALA A 63 2.18 8.92 13.77
N ILE A 64 1.88 8.57 15.02
CA ILE A 64 0.54 8.70 15.62
C ILE A 64 0.13 10.17 15.69
N ALA A 65 1.04 11.05 16.14
CA ALA A 65 0.79 12.49 16.23
C ALA A 65 0.51 13.08 14.85
N PHE A 66 1.35 12.77 13.86
CA PHE A 66 1.13 13.19 12.47
C PHE A 66 -0.23 12.71 11.93
N THR A 67 -0.56 11.43 12.13
CA THR A 67 -1.83 10.84 11.69
C THR A 67 -3.03 11.60 12.27
N ARG A 68 -2.98 11.95 13.56
CA ARG A 68 -4.01 12.76 14.22
C ARG A 68 -4.10 14.18 13.66
N GLU A 69 -2.98 14.79 13.28
CA GLU A 69 -2.97 16.12 12.66
C GLU A 69 -3.59 16.11 11.26
N VAL A 70 -3.28 15.12 10.43
CA VAL A 70 -3.89 14.96 9.11
C VAL A 70 -5.39 14.70 9.23
N ALA A 71 -5.78 13.77 10.10
CA ALA A 71 -7.20 13.47 10.34
C ALA A 71 -7.97 14.71 10.80
N ALA A 72 -7.40 15.49 11.74
CA ALA A 72 -8.00 16.74 12.19
C ALA A 72 -8.13 17.78 11.07
N ALA A 73 -7.17 17.85 10.14
CA ALA A 73 -7.23 18.75 9.00
C ALA A 73 -8.30 18.34 7.97
N GLU A 74 -8.53 17.04 7.79
CA GLU A 74 -9.59 16.50 6.93
C GLU A 74 -10.97 16.48 7.60
N GLY A 75 -11.02 16.68 8.92
CA GLY A 75 -12.25 16.59 9.70
C GLY A 75 -12.70 15.14 9.96
N THR A 76 -11.77 14.18 9.89
CA THR A 76 -12.01 12.75 10.13
C THR A 76 -11.65 12.36 11.56
N ARG A 77 -12.26 11.27 12.05
CA ARG A 77 -12.06 10.74 13.40
C ARG A 77 -10.99 9.66 13.41
N THR A 78 -10.26 9.53 14.53
CA THR A 78 -9.21 8.51 14.72
C THR A 78 -9.63 7.36 15.63
N ASP A 79 -10.93 7.10 15.80
CA ASP A 79 -11.44 6.12 16.77
C ASP A 79 -10.84 4.71 16.56
N GLY A 80 -10.63 4.30 15.31
CA GLY A 80 -10.00 3.01 14.97
C GLY A 80 -8.54 2.94 15.42
N LEU A 81 -7.79 4.04 15.31
CA LEU A 81 -6.42 4.13 15.83
C LEU A 81 -6.42 4.10 17.36
N ASP A 82 -7.34 4.82 18.00
CA ASP A 82 -7.44 4.84 19.46
C ASP A 82 -7.79 3.45 20.01
N ALA A 83 -8.69 2.71 19.34
CA ALA A 83 -9.00 1.33 19.68
C ALA A 83 -7.79 0.39 19.50
N LEU A 84 -7.00 0.58 18.44
CA LEU A 84 -5.78 -0.18 18.19
C LEU A 84 -4.71 0.06 19.27
N LEU A 85 -4.53 1.31 19.69
CA LEU A 85 -3.57 1.67 20.73
C LEU A 85 -4.00 1.19 22.12
N ALA A 86 -5.31 1.17 22.41
CA ALA A 86 -5.86 0.71 23.67
C ALA A 86 -5.79 -0.83 23.86
N ARG A 87 -5.72 -1.58 22.76
CA ARG A 87 -5.55 -3.04 22.75
C ARG A 87 -4.35 -3.42 21.88
N PRO A 88 -3.13 -3.46 22.44
CA PRO A 88 -2.01 -4.06 21.73
C PRO A 88 -2.44 -5.49 21.36
N ARG A 89 -2.60 -5.74 20.06
CA ARG A 89 -3.10 -7.00 19.52
C ARG A 89 -2.37 -8.14 20.22
N ALA A 90 -3.09 -9.03 20.90
CA ALA A 90 -2.54 -10.35 21.17
C ALA A 90 -2.07 -10.89 19.81
N LEU A 91 -0.87 -11.48 19.77
CA LEU A 91 -0.17 -11.96 18.56
C LEU A 91 -0.97 -12.97 17.69
N SER A 92 -2.23 -13.24 18.04
CA SER A 92 -3.19 -14.10 17.35
C SER A 92 -4.25 -13.25 16.65
N ASN A 93 -3.94 -12.71 15.46
CA ASN A 93 -4.98 -12.21 14.56
C ASN A 93 -5.44 -13.37 13.65
N PRO A 94 -6.72 -13.80 13.68
CA PRO A 94 -7.25 -14.82 12.76
C PRO A 94 -6.96 -14.54 11.28
N ALA A 95 -6.84 -13.27 10.89
CA ALA A 95 -6.46 -12.88 9.53
C ALA A 95 -5.08 -13.41 9.12
N ALA A 96 -4.12 -13.53 10.05
CA ALA A 96 -2.79 -14.09 9.76
C ALA A 96 -2.88 -15.59 9.41
N SER A 97 -3.84 -16.31 10.00
CA SER A 97 -4.06 -17.74 9.76
C SER A 97 -4.92 -18.01 8.53
N HIS A 98 -5.51 -16.98 7.93
CA HIS A 98 -6.37 -17.11 6.75
C HIS A 98 -5.57 -17.64 5.54
N PRO A 99 -6.13 -18.57 4.74
CA PRO A 99 -5.42 -19.13 3.57
C PRO A 99 -4.92 -18.08 2.58
N LEU A 100 -5.69 -17.02 2.31
CA LEU A 100 -5.25 -15.92 1.43
C LEU A 100 -4.04 -15.17 1.98
N ALA A 101 -3.99 -14.93 3.30
CA ALA A 101 -2.86 -14.27 3.93
C ALA A 101 -1.60 -15.14 3.87
N ARG A 102 -1.74 -16.46 4.08
CA ARG A 102 -0.63 -17.41 3.95
C ARG A 102 -0.09 -17.46 2.52
N MET A 103 -0.96 -17.59 1.52
CA MET A 103 -0.54 -17.57 0.11
C MET A 103 0.14 -16.25 -0.27
N ALA A 104 -0.36 -15.12 0.23
CA ALA A 104 0.25 -13.82 -0.02
C ALA A 104 1.63 -13.69 0.63
N TRP A 105 1.80 -14.26 1.82
CA TRP A 105 3.09 -14.33 2.50
C TRP A 105 4.10 -15.22 1.74
N GLU A 106 3.68 -16.40 1.28
CA GLU A 106 4.52 -17.28 0.45
C GLU A 106 4.94 -16.60 -0.85
N TYR A 107 4.03 -15.83 -1.48
CA TYR A 107 4.37 -15.02 -2.63
C TYR A 107 5.43 -13.96 -2.27
N ALA A 108 5.23 -13.25 -1.16
CA ALA A 108 6.15 -12.23 -0.70
C ALA A 108 7.57 -12.78 -0.49
N ILE A 109 7.69 -13.92 0.20
CA ILE A 109 8.97 -14.59 0.43
C ILE A 109 9.60 -15.07 -0.88
N GLY A 110 8.84 -15.78 -1.72
CA GLY A 110 9.39 -16.32 -2.96
C GLY A 110 9.82 -15.23 -3.95
N ALA A 111 9.11 -14.10 -4.00
CA ALA A 111 9.51 -12.93 -4.78
C ALA A 111 10.82 -12.32 -4.25
N SER A 112 10.96 -12.16 -2.92
CA SER A 112 12.21 -11.69 -2.31
C SER A 112 13.38 -12.64 -2.61
N GLU A 113 13.18 -13.96 -2.48
CA GLU A 113 14.22 -14.96 -2.77
C GLU A 113 14.66 -14.91 -4.24
N LEU A 114 13.70 -14.79 -5.18
CA LEU A 114 14.00 -14.65 -6.60
C LEU A 114 14.82 -13.38 -6.90
N MET A 115 14.52 -12.27 -6.23
CA MET A 115 15.17 -10.98 -6.45
C MET A 115 16.47 -10.81 -5.65
N MET A 116 16.71 -11.64 -4.63
CA MET A 116 17.81 -11.45 -3.69
C MET A 116 19.20 -11.39 -4.34
N PRO A 117 19.55 -12.22 -5.34
CA PRO A 117 20.85 -12.11 -5.99
C PRO A 117 21.07 -10.76 -6.69
N ALA A 118 20.05 -10.24 -7.36
CA ALA A 118 20.12 -8.92 -8.02
C ALA A 118 20.21 -7.79 -7.00
N TRP A 119 19.44 -7.88 -5.90
CA TRP A 119 19.43 -6.86 -4.86
C TRP A 119 20.74 -6.80 -4.07
N ILE A 120 21.40 -7.95 -3.84
CA ILE A 120 22.74 -8.01 -3.23
C ILE A 120 23.76 -7.28 -4.11
N GLU A 121 23.71 -7.45 -5.43
CA GLU A 121 24.63 -6.76 -6.36
C GLU A 121 24.36 -5.25 -6.41
N ILE A 122 23.09 -4.83 -6.36
CA ILE A 122 22.72 -3.41 -6.25
C ILE A 122 23.23 -2.81 -4.93
N LEU A 123 23.02 -3.50 -3.80
CA LEU A 123 23.49 -3.05 -2.48
C LEU A 123 25.01 -2.96 -2.37
N LYS A 124 25.75 -3.85 -3.06
CA LYS A 124 27.23 -3.78 -3.11
C LYS A 124 27.76 -2.59 -3.91
N ASN A 125 27.00 -2.12 -4.89
CA ASN A 125 27.44 -1.12 -5.88
C ASN A 125 26.79 0.26 -5.67
N CYS A 126 26.41 0.61 -4.44
CA CYS A 126 25.63 1.81 -4.10
C CYS A 126 26.22 3.15 -4.58
N GLU A 127 25.93 3.51 -5.83
CA GLU A 127 25.71 4.88 -6.28
C GLU A 127 24.26 4.96 -6.76
N GLY A 128 23.38 5.43 -5.88
CA GLY A 128 22.02 5.88 -6.23
C GLY A 128 21.13 4.84 -6.93
N LEU A 129 20.27 4.18 -6.15
CA LEU A 129 18.96 3.70 -6.63
C LEU A 129 18.09 4.93 -6.96
N GLY A 130 18.51 5.71 -7.96
CA GLY A 130 17.70 6.75 -8.55
C GLY A 130 16.54 6.11 -9.30
N SER A 131 15.38 6.77 -9.26
CA SER A 131 14.22 6.38 -10.06
C SER A 131 14.62 6.15 -11.53
N SER A 132 14.28 4.97 -12.05
CA SER A 132 14.41 4.67 -13.47
C SER A 132 13.44 5.56 -14.24
N ALA A 133 13.93 6.50 -15.04
CA ALA A 133 13.07 7.30 -15.92
C ALA A 133 12.82 6.55 -17.24
N PRO A 134 11.57 6.42 -17.72
CA PRO A 134 10.37 7.17 -17.33
C PRO A 134 9.38 6.41 -16.40
N GLY A 135 9.77 5.30 -15.78
CA GLY A 135 8.90 4.50 -14.92
C GLY A 135 9.63 3.30 -14.29
N PRO A 136 9.02 2.63 -13.29
CA PRO A 136 9.70 1.57 -12.56
C PRO A 136 10.01 0.37 -13.47
N GLY A 137 11.22 -0.18 -13.33
CA GLY A 137 11.57 -1.45 -13.94
C GLY A 137 10.71 -2.62 -13.45
N PRO A 138 10.64 -3.75 -14.19
CA PRO A 138 9.90 -4.92 -13.74
C PRO A 138 10.34 -5.47 -12.38
N ASP A 139 11.63 -5.42 -12.08
CA ASP A 139 12.22 -5.78 -10.79
C ASP A 139 11.79 -4.82 -9.67
N GLU A 140 11.81 -3.51 -9.92
CA GLU A 140 11.26 -2.51 -9.00
C GLU A 140 9.77 -2.78 -8.71
N ILE A 141 8.97 -3.14 -9.73
CA ILE A 141 7.55 -3.44 -9.56
C ILE A 141 7.34 -4.66 -8.67
N VAL A 142 8.06 -5.76 -8.93
CA VAL A 142 7.94 -6.97 -8.10
C VAL A 142 8.36 -6.68 -6.66
N MET A 143 9.49 -5.98 -6.47
CA MET A 143 9.98 -5.60 -5.15
C MET A 143 9.10 -4.57 -4.44
N TRP A 144 8.37 -3.72 -5.16
CA TRP A 144 7.42 -2.82 -4.53
C TRP A 144 6.21 -3.59 -4.00
N TYR A 145 5.66 -4.52 -4.79
CA TYR A 145 4.40 -5.17 -4.47
C TYR A 145 4.52 -6.44 -3.61
N HIS A 146 5.69 -7.08 -3.52
CA HIS A 146 5.84 -8.39 -2.86
C HIS A 146 5.25 -8.42 -1.43
N LEU A 147 5.70 -7.52 -0.54
CA LEU A 147 5.18 -7.43 0.83
C LEU A 147 3.84 -6.67 0.90
N ARG A 148 3.63 -5.71 0.00
CA ARG A 148 2.42 -4.86 0.00
C ARG A 148 1.15 -5.64 -0.31
N ILE A 149 1.21 -6.62 -1.21
CA ILE A 149 0.08 -7.53 -1.48
C ILE A 149 -0.35 -8.23 -0.19
N TYR A 150 0.59 -8.81 0.55
CA TYR A 150 0.32 -9.43 1.85
C TYR A 150 -0.32 -8.44 2.83
N MET A 151 0.26 -7.25 3.01
CA MET A 151 -0.25 -6.26 3.95
C MET A 151 -1.68 -5.81 3.64
N LYS A 152 -2.02 -5.61 2.35
CA LYS A 152 -3.38 -5.19 1.96
C LYS A 152 -4.40 -6.31 2.07
N ILE A 153 -4.03 -7.56 1.74
CA ILE A 153 -4.88 -8.73 1.96
C ILE A 153 -5.14 -8.93 3.45
N PHE A 154 -4.10 -8.86 4.28
CA PHE A 154 -4.24 -8.94 5.73
C PHE A 154 -5.16 -7.86 6.28
N ARG A 155 -5.03 -6.61 5.80
CA ARG A 155 -5.90 -5.50 6.21
C ARG A 155 -7.35 -5.72 5.78
N ALA A 156 -7.58 -6.22 4.57
CA ALA A 156 -8.93 -6.55 4.09
C ALA A 156 -9.62 -7.61 4.96
N LEU A 157 -8.87 -8.66 5.34
CA LEU A 157 -9.35 -9.75 6.20
C LEU A 157 -9.51 -9.34 7.68
N ALA A 158 -8.73 -8.35 8.11
CA ALA A 158 -8.73 -7.85 9.48
C ALA A 158 -9.75 -6.72 9.71
N ALA A 159 -10.36 -6.20 8.66
CA ALA A 159 -11.38 -5.18 8.74
C ALA A 159 -12.57 -5.72 9.58
N PRO A 160 -13.14 -4.92 10.49
CA PRO A 160 -14.29 -5.36 11.27
C PRO A 160 -15.44 -5.74 10.34
N ALA A 161 -16.05 -6.90 10.57
CA ALA A 161 -17.34 -7.21 9.95
C ALA A 161 -18.32 -6.11 10.36
N SER A 162 -18.94 -5.43 9.39
CA SER A 162 -19.90 -4.35 9.66
C SER A 162 -20.94 -4.83 10.67
N GLY A 163 -20.91 -4.26 11.88
CA GLY A 163 -22.09 -4.28 12.75
C GLY A 163 -23.21 -3.53 12.03
N ALA A 164 -24.46 -3.97 12.22
CA ALA A 164 -25.63 -3.35 11.59
C ALA A 164 -25.66 -1.84 11.87
N GLY A 165 -25.20 -1.04 10.91
CA GLY A 165 -25.11 0.42 11.02
C GLY A 165 -23.83 1.06 10.47
N ASP A 166 -22.73 0.34 10.26
CA ASP A 166 -21.47 0.95 9.82
C ASP A 166 -21.08 0.56 8.38
N ALA A 167 -21.42 1.44 7.44
CA ALA A 167 -21.05 1.33 6.03
C ALA A 167 -19.53 1.49 5.79
N SER A 168 -18.76 1.97 6.79
CA SER A 168 -17.32 2.23 6.64
C SER A 168 -16.47 0.94 6.68
N GLY A 169 -16.84 -0.05 7.50
CA GLY A 169 -16.07 -1.30 7.66
C GLY A 169 -16.07 -2.20 6.42
N THR A 170 -17.22 -2.28 5.72
CA THR A 170 -17.31 -3.00 4.43
C THR A 170 -16.51 -2.26 3.34
N GLY A 171 -16.53 -0.92 3.35
CA GLY A 171 -15.75 -0.11 2.41
C GLY A 171 -14.24 -0.30 2.56
N GLU A 172 -13.72 -0.38 3.80
CA GLU A 172 -12.29 -0.62 4.06
C GLU A 172 -11.84 -2.00 3.57
N ALA A 173 -12.62 -3.05 3.89
CA ALA A 173 -12.32 -4.41 3.47
C ALA A 173 -12.25 -4.52 1.93
N VAL A 174 -13.31 -4.05 1.27
CA VAL A 174 -13.48 -4.12 -0.19
C VAL A 174 -12.43 -3.25 -0.91
N GLY A 175 -12.13 -2.05 -0.42
CA GLY A 175 -11.11 -1.18 -1.00
C GLY A 175 -9.69 -1.74 -0.85
N CYS A 176 -9.37 -2.37 0.28
CA CYS A 176 -8.09 -3.07 0.46
C CYS A 176 -7.97 -4.28 -0.47
N ALA A 177 -9.05 -5.05 -0.65
CA ALA A 177 -9.10 -6.15 -1.60
C ALA A 177 -8.94 -5.68 -3.05
N LYS A 178 -9.57 -4.56 -3.44
CA LYS A 178 -9.38 -3.93 -4.76
C LYS A 178 -7.92 -3.56 -5.00
N LEU A 179 -7.27 -2.93 -4.02
CA LEU A 179 -5.86 -2.56 -4.15
C LEU A 179 -4.95 -3.81 -4.24
N ALA A 180 -5.26 -4.87 -3.49
CA ALA A 180 -4.54 -6.14 -3.59
C ALA A 180 -4.67 -6.73 -5.00
N LEU A 181 -5.87 -6.76 -5.60
CA LEU A 181 -6.08 -7.22 -6.97
C LEU A 181 -5.27 -6.43 -8.00
N VAL A 182 -5.26 -5.10 -7.89
CA VAL A 182 -4.45 -4.24 -8.77
C VAL A 182 -2.95 -4.53 -8.61
N SER A 183 -2.50 -4.72 -7.37
CA SER A 183 -1.10 -5.02 -7.05
C SER A 183 -0.68 -6.40 -7.60
N VAL A 184 -1.55 -7.41 -7.46
CA VAL A 184 -1.37 -8.76 -8.03
C VAL A 184 -1.20 -8.70 -9.55
N GLN A 185 -2.07 -7.94 -10.25
CA GLN A 185 -1.99 -7.80 -11.70
C GLN A 185 -0.67 -7.13 -12.15
N ARG A 186 -0.26 -6.06 -11.48
CA ARG A 186 1.00 -5.35 -11.78
C ARG A 186 2.21 -6.27 -11.56
N SER A 187 2.24 -6.95 -10.42
CA SER A 187 3.36 -7.84 -10.08
C SER A 187 3.45 -9.05 -11.01
N ARG A 188 2.31 -9.63 -11.41
CA ARG A 188 2.26 -10.71 -12.40
C ARG A 188 2.80 -10.27 -13.76
N SER A 189 2.40 -9.10 -14.21
CA SER A 189 2.83 -8.56 -15.50
C SER A 189 4.34 -8.31 -15.51
N ALA A 190 4.89 -7.78 -14.41
CA ALA A 190 6.32 -7.60 -14.24
C ALA A 190 7.10 -8.93 -14.19
N LEU A 191 6.60 -9.93 -13.47
CA LEU A 191 7.20 -11.27 -13.43
C LEU A 191 7.30 -11.90 -14.81
N ARG A 192 6.28 -11.73 -15.67
CA ARG A 192 6.32 -12.23 -17.05
C ARG A 192 7.46 -11.60 -17.86
N LEU A 193 7.79 -10.33 -17.61
CA LEU A 193 8.89 -9.63 -18.28
C LEU A 193 10.26 -10.07 -17.74
N LEU A 194 10.34 -10.46 -16.46
CA LEU A 194 11.57 -10.96 -15.82
C LEU A 194 11.88 -12.43 -16.13
N ARG A 195 10.95 -13.13 -16.80
CA ARG A 195 11.11 -14.54 -17.13
C ARG A 195 12.24 -14.75 -18.13
N SER A 196 13.17 -15.63 -17.79
CA SER A 196 14.30 -16.03 -18.62
C SER A 196 14.51 -17.55 -18.55
N ALA A 197 15.39 -18.09 -19.40
CA ALA A 197 15.71 -19.52 -19.37
C ALA A 197 16.25 -20.00 -18.00
N GLY A 198 16.95 -19.12 -17.26
CA GLY A 198 17.58 -19.47 -15.98
C GLY A 198 16.65 -19.43 -14.77
N ASN A 199 15.49 -18.76 -14.86
CA ASN A 199 14.56 -18.58 -13.74
C ASN A 199 13.11 -18.98 -14.03
N GLY A 200 12.84 -19.55 -15.22
CA GLY A 200 11.49 -19.80 -15.73
C GLY A 200 10.59 -20.54 -14.75
N ALA A 201 11.04 -21.66 -14.18
CA ALA A 201 10.24 -22.45 -13.25
C ALA A 201 9.88 -21.68 -11.96
N ALA A 202 10.81 -20.87 -11.43
CA ALA A 202 10.56 -20.07 -10.23
C ALA A 202 9.56 -18.94 -10.51
N VAL A 203 9.71 -18.25 -11.65
CA VAL A 203 8.78 -17.22 -12.11
C VAL A 203 7.39 -17.79 -12.35
N ASP A 204 7.30 -18.94 -13.03
CA ASP A 204 6.05 -19.62 -13.34
C ASP A 204 5.31 -20.03 -12.05
N ALA A 205 6.05 -20.50 -11.03
CA ALA A 205 5.48 -20.81 -9.71
C ALA A 205 4.95 -19.58 -8.96
N LEU A 206 5.64 -18.43 -9.04
CA LEU A 206 5.16 -17.17 -8.46
C LEU A 206 3.90 -16.65 -9.17
N ILE A 207 3.87 -16.72 -10.50
CA ILE A 207 2.70 -16.34 -11.30
C ILE A 207 1.50 -17.21 -10.93
N ALA A 208 1.67 -18.53 -10.84
CA ALA A 208 0.59 -19.44 -10.44
C ALA A 208 0.03 -19.09 -9.04
N ARG A 209 0.90 -18.68 -8.10
CA ARG A 209 0.47 -18.22 -6.77
C ARG A 209 -0.32 -16.92 -6.84
N LEU A 210 0.09 -15.97 -7.70
CA LEU A 210 -0.66 -14.74 -7.95
C LEU A 210 -2.04 -15.02 -8.58
N ASP A 211 -2.14 -15.99 -9.49
CA ASP A 211 -3.41 -16.43 -10.10
C ASP A 211 -4.36 -17.05 -9.05
N ALA A 212 -3.83 -17.86 -8.14
CA ALA A 212 -4.58 -18.40 -7.02
C ALA A 212 -5.05 -17.30 -6.05
N LEU A 213 -4.20 -16.30 -5.77
CA LEU A 213 -4.56 -15.14 -4.95
C LEU A 213 -5.66 -14.29 -5.59
N GLU A 214 -5.58 -14.01 -6.89
CA GLU A 214 -6.62 -13.27 -7.60
C GLU A 214 -7.97 -14.00 -7.53
N SER A 215 -7.98 -15.30 -7.83
CA SER A 215 -9.20 -16.13 -7.78
C SER A 215 -9.79 -16.18 -6.37
N GLY A 216 -8.93 -16.31 -5.36
CA GLY A 216 -9.34 -16.36 -3.96
C GLY A 216 -9.86 -15.02 -3.44
N LEU A 217 -9.29 -13.90 -3.89
CA LEU A 217 -9.77 -12.56 -3.57
C LEU A 217 -11.14 -12.29 -4.22
N ASP A 218 -11.33 -12.67 -5.47
CA ASP A 218 -12.62 -12.53 -6.16
C ASP A 218 -13.73 -13.34 -5.46
N ALA A 219 -13.40 -14.54 -4.99
CA ALA A 219 -14.35 -15.39 -4.26
C ALA A 219 -14.69 -14.83 -2.86
N HIS A 220 -13.70 -14.27 -2.15
CA HIS A 220 -13.89 -13.79 -0.77
C HIS A 220 -14.43 -12.35 -0.69
N PHE A 221 -14.11 -11.52 -1.69
CA PHE A 221 -14.51 -10.11 -1.78
C PHE A 221 -15.11 -9.82 -3.17
N PRO A 222 -16.31 -10.34 -3.47
CA PRO A 222 -16.90 -10.25 -4.82
C PRO A 222 -17.11 -8.82 -5.32
N GLU A 223 -17.28 -7.86 -4.41
CA GLU A 223 -17.48 -6.44 -4.71
C GLU A 223 -16.17 -5.68 -4.99
N ALA A 224 -15.01 -6.29 -4.70
CA ALA A 224 -13.71 -5.63 -4.79
C ALA A 224 -13.45 -5.06 -6.18
N ARG A 225 -13.78 -5.78 -7.26
CA ARG A 225 -13.54 -5.31 -8.62
C ARG A 225 -14.34 -4.05 -8.96
N ALA A 226 -15.57 -3.95 -8.45
CA ALA A 226 -16.47 -2.82 -8.67
C ALA A 226 -16.10 -1.59 -7.84
N PHE A 227 -15.31 -1.76 -6.77
CA PHE A 227 -14.83 -0.66 -5.95
C PHE A 227 -13.97 0.32 -6.78
N VAL A 228 -14.31 1.61 -6.69
CA VAL A 228 -13.63 2.69 -7.40
C VAL A 228 -12.66 3.38 -6.47
N ARG A 229 -11.37 3.34 -6.79
CA ARG A 229 -10.35 4.13 -6.09
C ARG A 229 -10.39 5.56 -6.63
N VAL A 230 -10.99 6.47 -5.85
CA VAL A 230 -11.20 7.88 -6.24
C VAL A 230 -9.91 8.51 -6.76
N GLY A 231 -9.98 9.15 -7.93
CA GLY A 231 -8.83 9.79 -8.60
C GLY A 231 -7.87 8.82 -9.30
N LEU A 232 -7.77 7.56 -8.85
CA LEU A 232 -6.85 6.56 -9.36
C LEU A 232 -7.45 5.68 -10.46
N ASP A 233 -8.72 5.29 -10.31
CA ASP A 233 -9.46 4.47 -11.30
C ASP A 233 -10.33 5.32 -12.23
N CYS A 234 -10.66 6.54 -11.83
CA CYS A 234 -11.47 7.48 -12.59
C CYS A 234 -10.92 8.90 -12.45
N ALA A 235 -10.94 9.67 -13.54
CA ALA A 235 -10.58 11.08 -13.50
C ALA A 235 -11.58 11.85 -12.62
N VAL A 236 -11.05 12.72 -11.76
CA VAL A 236 -11.83 13.68 -10.97
C VAL A 236 -11.43 15.07 -11.44
N ALA A 237 -12.42 15.90 -11.78
CA ALA A 237 -12.20 17.27 -12.20
C ALA A 237 -11.50 18.09 -11.12
#